data_AF-A0A497L5S5-F1
#
_entry.id   AF-A0A497L5S5-F1
#
_cell.length_a   1.000
_cell.length_b   1.000
_cell.length_c   1.000
_cell.angle_alpha   90.00
_cell.angle_beta   90.00
_cell.angle_gamma   90.00
#
_symmetry.space_group_name_H-M   'P 1'
#
loop_
_entity.id
_entity.type
_entity.pdbx_description
1 polymer ?
#
loop_
_entity_poly.entity_id
_entity_poly.type
_entity_poly.pdbx_seq_one_letter_code
_entity_poly.pdbx_strand_id
1 'polypeptide(L)' 'MDYKRLEGEEAVDLILSVLRAAGRPLTTREVQEETEKRMVRCPDSTAVFLNRLRLQGVIKGERSKERRGWIWWVES' A
#
# COMPACT_ATOMS: atom_id res chain seq x y z
N MET A 1 5.58 -0.42 22.28
CA MET A 1 5.40 -0.96 20.92
C MET A 1 6.17 -0.05 19.99
N ASP A 2 7.37 -0.46 19.62
CA ASP A 2 8.28 0.27 18.76
C ASP A 2 8.00 -0.11 17.30
N TYR A 3 7.45 0.83 16.53
CA TYR A 3 7.19 0.60 15.11
C TYR A 3 8.48 0.79 14.33
N LYS A 4 8.91 -0.23 13.57
CA LYS A 4 10.04 -0.07 12.64
C LYS A 4 9.59 0.89 11.53
N ARG A 5 10.31 2.01 11.35
CA ARG A 5 10.19 2.82 10.13
C ARG A 5 10.92 2.09 9.02
N LEU A 6 10.20 1.69 7.97
CA LEU A 6 10.83 1.14 6.78
C LEU A 6 11.29 2.28 5.87
N GLU A 7 12.52 2.21 5.38
CA GLU A 7 13.06 3.17 4.42
C GLU A 7 13.06 2.56 3.01
N GLY A 8 12.81 3.41 2.01
CA GLY A 8 12.99 3.07 0.59
C GLY A 8 12.45 1.71 0.18
N GLU A 9 13.36 0.82 -0.21
CA GLU A 9 13.07 -0.52 -0.77
C GLU A 9 12.31 -1.45 0.19
N GLU A 10 12.63 -1.46 1.49
CA GLU A 10 11.91 -2.32 2.45
C GLU A 10 10.42 -1.98 2.51
N ALA A 11 10.08 -0.69 2.41
CA ALA A 11 8.70 -0.22 2.40
C ALA A 11 7.99 -0.63 1.10
N VAL A 12 8.70 -0.62 -0.03
CA VAL A 12 8.16 -1.07 -1.33
C VAL A 12 7.84 -2.56 -1.28
N ASP A 13 8.78 -3.38 -0.81
CA ASP A 13 8.60 -4.83 -0.72
C ASP A 13 7.44 -5.22 0.20
N LEU A 14 7.28 -4.51 1.32
CA LEU A 14 6.14 -4.70 2.19
C LEU A 14 4.81 -4.43 1.47
N ILE A 15 4.69 -3.30 0.77
CA ILE A 15 3.47 -2.95 0.02
C ILE A 15 3.19 -3.97 -1.08
N LEU A 16 4.21 -4.39 -1.83
CA LEU A 16 4.05 -5.42 -2.85
C LEU A 16 3.58 -6.74 -2.25
N SER A 17 4.14 -7.14 -1.12
CA SER A 17 3.72 -8.35 -0.38
C SER A 17 2.27 -8.25 0.08
N VAL A 18 1.86 -7.11 0.63
CA VAL A 18 0.46 -6.85 1.05
C VAL A 18 -0.50 -6.98 -0.13
N LEU A 19 -0.21 -6.29 -1.25
CA LEU A 19 -1.08 -6.27 -2.42
C LEU A 19 -1.16 -7.63 -3.11
N ARG A 20 -0.04 -8.36 -3.21
CA ARG A 20 0.00 -9.73 -3.76
C ARG A 20 -0.77 -10.70 -2.88
N ALA A 21 -0.54 -10.67 -1.57
CA ALA A 21 -1.20 -11.56 -0.62
C ALA A 21 -2.72 -11.33 -0.56
N ALA A 22 -3.18 -10.10 -0.81
CA ALA A 22 -4.60 -9.78 -0.84
C ALA A 22 -5.34 -10.41 -2.03
N GLY A 23 -4.67 -10.58 -3.17
CA GLY A 23 -5.26 -11.16 -4.40
C GLY A 23 -6.43 -10.34 -4.98
N ARG A 24 -6.68 -9.14 -4.47
CA ARG A 24 -7.77 -8.23 -4.90
C ARG A 24 -7.34 -6.78 -4.71
N PRO A 25 -7.98 -5.82 -5.42
CA PRO A 25 -7.77 -4.41 -5.15
C PRO A 25 -8.10 -4.06 -3.70
N LEU A 26 -7.19 -3.32 -3.06
CA LEU A 26 -7.32 -2.83 -1.70
C LEU A 26 -7.49 -1.32 -1.69
N THR A 27 -8.34 -0.81 -0.80
CA THR A 27 -8.39 0.63 -0.50
C THR A 27 -7.14 1.07 0.26
N THR A 28 -6.83 2.38 0.24
CA THR A 28 -5.74 2.94 1.05
C THR A 28 -5.84 2.54 2.53
N ARG A 29 -7.06 2.51 3.08
CA ARG A 29 -7.30 2.12 4.47
C ARG A 29 -7.00 0.64 4.71
N GLU A 30 -7.45 -0.24 3.82
CA GLU A 30 -7.13 -1.67 3.91
C GLU A 30 -5.60 -1.90 3.82
N VAL A 31 -4.89 -1.20 2.93
CA VAL A 31 -3.43 -1.29 2.85
C VAL A 31 -2.79 -0.85 4.17
N GLN A 32 -3.25 0.26 4.76
CA GLN A 32 -2.73 0.75 6.03
C GLN A 32 -2.95 -0.27 7.16
N GLU A 33 -4.16 -0.81 7.29
CA GLU A 33 -4.49 -1.84 8.29
C GLU A 33 -3.60 -3.09 8.11
N GLU A 34 -3.36 -3.52 6.87
CA GLU A 34 -2.48 -4.67 6.57
C GLU A 34 -0.99 -4.41 6.85
N THR A 35 -0.53 -3.16 6.70
CA THR A 35 0.84 -2.78 7.07
C THR A 35 1.02 -2.66 8.59
N GLU A 36 0.03 -2.12 9.31
CA GLU A 36 0.07 -1.98 10.76
C GLU A 36 0.07 -3.35 11.47
N LYS A 37 -0.66 -4.33 10.96
CA LYS A 37 -0.63 -5.72 11.43
C LYS A 37 0.77 -6.34 11.40
N ARG A 38 1.63 -5.88 10.50
CA ARG A 38 3.02 -6.35 10.35
C ARG A 38 4.00 -5.55 11.24
N MET A 39 3.48 -4.80 12.23
CA MET A 39 4.24 -3.93 13.15
C MET A 39 5.06 -2.84 12.47
N VAL A 40 4.67 -2.45 11.25
CA VAL A 40 5.30 -1.39 10.48
C VAL A 40 4.37 -0.19 10.44
N ARG A 41 4.89 0.99 10.82
CA ARG A 41 4.26 2.25 10.47
C ARG A 41 4.92 2.76 9.21
N CYS A 42 4.14 2.90 8.14
CA CYS A 42 4.59 3.63 6.97
C CYS A 42 4.98 5.06 7.41
N PRO A 43 6.21 5.53 7.11
CA PRO A 43 6.70 6.84 7.58
C PRO A 43 5.99 8.06 7.00
N ASP A 44 5.02 7.88 6.11
CA ASP A 44 4.24 8.94 5.46
C ASP A 44 2.81 8.46 5.27
N SER A 45 1.90 9.38 4.91
CA SER A 45 0.54 9.02 4.51
C SER A 45 0.60 7.89 3.48
N THR A 46 0.10 6.70 3.83
CA THR A 46 0.08 5.50 2.96
C THR A 46 -0.41 5.83 1.55
N ALA A 47 -1.34 6.78 1.42
CA ALA A 47 -1.83 7.29 0.15
C ALA A 47 -0.74 7.94 -0.73
N VAL A 48 0.13 8.77 -0.15
CA VAL A 48 1.23 9.46 -0.86
C VAL A 48 2.25 8.45 -1.36
N PHE A 49 2.60 7.48 -0.51
CA PHE A 49 3.52 6.42 -0.88
C PHE A 49 2.97 5.55 -2.02
N LEU A 50 1.72 5.07 -1.89
CA LEU A 50 1.05 4.31 -2.94
C LEU A 50 0.95 5.08 -4.26
N ASN A 51 0.65 6.38 -4.20
CA ASN A 51 0.58 7.20 -5.41
C ASN A 51 1.97 7.38 -6.05
N ARG A 52 3.05 7.48 -5.27
CA ARG A 52 4.42 7.49 -5.79
C ARG A 52 4.72 6.18 -6.53
N LEU A 53 4.41 5.03 -5.93
CA LEU A 53 4.61 3.71 -6.56
C LEU A 53 3.79 3.56 -7.85
N ARG A 54 2.56 4.08 -7.87
CA ARG A 54 1.72 4.11 -9.08
C ARG A 54 2.35 4.95 -10.19
N LEU A 55 2.89 6.14 -9.86
CA LEU A 55 3.57 6.99 -10.83
C LEU A 55 4.87 6.36 -11.36
N GLN A 56 5.54 5.53 -10.56
CA GLN A 56 6.73 4.75 -10.96
C GLN A 56 6.37 3.48 -11.74
N GLY A 57 5.09 3.13 -11.89
CA GLY A 57 4.64 1.92 -12.58
C GLY A 57 4.81 0.63 -11.79
N VAL A 58 5.16 0.71 -10.50
CA VAL A 58 5.37 -0.45 -9.61
C VAL A 58 4.05 -1.13 -9.21
N ILE A 59 3.01 -0.32 -9.03
CA ILE A 59 1.65 -0.79 -8.73
C ILE A 59 0.64 -0.08 -9.63
N LYS A 60 -0.57 -0.63 -9.70
CA LYS A 60 -1.72 0.01 -10.32
C LYS A 60 -2.62 0.61 -9.26
N GLY A 61 -3.37 1.63 -9.65
CA GLY A 61 -4.36 2.24 -8.78
C GLY A 61 -5.32 3.12 -9.55
N GLU A 62 -6.57 3.15 -9.08
CA GLU A 62 -7.64 3.95 -9.67
C GLU A 62 -8.59 4.50 -8.60
N ARG A 63 -9.38 5.51 -8.96
CA ARG A 63 -10.45 6.01 -8.10
C ARG A 63 -11.71 5.15 -8.28
N SER A 64 -12.09 4.44 -7.22
CA SER A 64 -13.35 3.72 -7.15
C SER A 64 -14.46 4.59 -6.57
N LYS A 65 -15.54 4.77 -7.34
CA LYS A 65 -16.76 5.43 -6.86
C LYS A 65 -17.47 4.60 -5.80
N GLU A 66 -17.55 3.29 -6.01
CA GLU A 66 -18.18 2.33 -5.09
C GLU A 66 -17.50 2.31 -3.73
N ARG A 67 -16.16 2.22 -3.72
CA ARG A 67 -15.35 2.18 -2.49
C ARG A 67 -15.05 3.57 -1.93
N ARG A 68 -15.58 4.63 -2.57
CA ARG A 68 -15.42 6.05 -2.20
C ARG A 68 -13.95 6.46 -1.96
N GLY A 69 -13.04 6.03 -2.82
CA GLY A 69 -11.61 6.27 -2.59
C GLY A 69 -10.72 5.69 -3.67
N TRP A 70 -9.42 5.66 -3.40
CA TRP A 70 -8.46 4.95 -4.23
C TRP A 70 -8.45 3.47 -3.89
N ILE A 71 -8.35 2.63 -4.92
CA ILE A 71 -8.02 1.22 -4.82
C ILE A 71 -6.68 0.96 -5.51
N TRP A 72 -5.95 -0.03 -5.01
CA TRP A 72 -4.57 -0.33 -5.36
C TRP A 72 -4.40 -1.83 -5.55
N TRP A 73 -3.64 -2.23 -6.57
CA TRP A 73 -3.34 -3.64 -6.86
C TRP A 73 -2.03 -3.76 -7.64
N VAL A 74 -1.55 -4.98 -7.80
CA VAL A 74 -0.45 -5.33 -8.72
C VAL A 74 -1.03 -6.15 -9.87
N GLU A 75 -0.56 -5.90 -11.09
CA GLU A 75 -0.78 -6.83 -12.20
C GLU A 75 0.16 -8.02 -11.98
N SER A 76 -0.40 -9.24 -11.98
CA SER A 76 0.39 -10.48 -11.98
C SER A 76 0.72 -10.89 -13.40
#